data_AF-A0A418YD79-F1
#
_entry.id   AF-A0A418YD79-F1
#
_cell.length_a   1.000
_cell.length_b   1.000
_cell.length_c   1.000
_cell.angle_alpha   90.00
_cell.angle_beta   90.00
_cell.angle_gamma   90.00
#
_symmetry.space_group_name_H-M   'P 1'
#
loop_
_entity.id
_entity.type
_entity.pdbx_description
1 polymer ?
#
loop_
_entity_poly.entity_id
_entity_poly.type
_entity_poly.pdbx_seq_one_letter_code
_entity_poly.pdbx_strand_id
1 'polypeptide(L)'
;MTSFTYLALFLMTLISLSACGGGGGGSNPDDVSNANEIAEELPTVTTAPTDDIVNDSATDIQDLIVNEDFNFTAITEKNITLRYTDLEGTRAYVSVYSEFTELSTGDFIPVASSRLVSGPLINGQFSAVMSALPEQHYLVEVWQYQGQTPLQHLISGEDLNYQQ
;
A
#
# COMPACT_ATOMS: atom_id res chain seq x y z
N MET A 1 19.91 50.72 -14.58
CA MET A 1 19.30 50.38 -13.27
C MET A 1 18.69 48.97 -13.23
N THR A 2 18.66 48.21 -14.32
CA THR A 2 18.09 46.84 -14.37
C THR A 2 19.10 45.72 -14.06
N SER A 3 20.40 45.95 -14.26
CA SER A 3 21.46 44.94 -14.02
C SER A 3 21.68 44.65 -12.52
N PHE A 4 21.52 45.66 -11.66
CA PHE A 4 21.66 45.51 -10.21
C PHE A 4 20.52 44.70 -9.57
N THR A 5 19.34 44.73 -10.19
CA THR A 5 18.14 44.02 -9.71
C THR A 5 18.26 42.51 -9.92
N TYR A 6 18.85 42.07 -11.04
CA TYR A 6 19.06 40.64 -11.30
C TYR A 6 20.14 40.02 -10.42
N LEU A 7 21.18 40.79 -10.08
CA LEU A 7 22.23 40.35 -9.15
C LEU A 7 21.69 40.16 -7.72
N ALA A 8 20.79 41.05 -7.27
CA ALA A 8 20.13 40.94 -5.97
C ALA A 8 19.16 39.74 -5.92
N LEU A 9 18.47 39.44 -7.02
CA LEU A 9 17.50 38.34 -7.09
C LEU A 9 18.19 36.96 -7.11
N PHE A 10 19.38 36.86 -7.71
CA PHE A 10 20.18 35.62 -7.73
C PHE A 10 20.83 35.31 -6.37
N LEU A 11 21.13 36.34 -5.57
CA LEU A 11 21.72 36.17 -4.24
C LEU A 11 20.71 35.66 -3.20
N MET A 12 19.42 35.98 -3.38
CA MET A 12 18.38 35.63 -2.41
C MET A 12 17.93 34.17 -2.48
N THR A 13 18.03 33.53 -3.66
CA THR A 13 17.66 32.12 -3.87
C THR A 13 18.65 31.11 -3.29
N LEU A 14 19.90 31.53 -3.00
CA LEU A 14 20.95 30.65 -2.46
C LEU A 14 20.82 30.39 -0.96
N ILE A 15 20.08 31.24 -0.22
CA ILE A 15 20.00 31.15 1.26
C ILE A 15 18.88 30.19 1.72
N SER A 16 17.97 29.79 0.83
CA SER A 16 16.81 28.96 1.20
C SER A 16 17.08 27.45 1.26
N LEU A 17 18.25 26.96 0.84
CA LEU A 17 18.51 25.52 0.71
C LEU A 17 19.20 24.86 1.91
N SER A 18 19.52 25.58 3.00
CA SER A 18 20.20 25.00 4.18
C SER A 18 19.28 24.68 5.37
N ALA A 19 17.95 24.75 5.20
CA ALA A 19 16.99 24.49 6.27
C ALA A 19 16.17 23.21 6.03
N CYS A 20 16.83 22.06 6.02
CA CYS A 20 16.21 20.80 6.43
C CYS A 20 17.31 19.88 7.00
N GLY A 21 17.62 20.11 8.26
CA GLY A 21 18.51 19.28 9.07
C GLY A 21 17.80 18.87 10.35
N GLY A 22 17.68 17.56 10.57
CA GLY A 22 17.25 16.95 11.83
C GLY A 22 16.98 15.45 11.61
N GLY A 23 17.65 14.48 12.26
CA GLY A 23 18.64 14.51 13.32
C GLY A 23 18.26 13.53 14.42
N GLY A 24 18.87 12.33 14.42
CA GLY A 24 19.02 11.34 15.53
C GLY A 24 17.75 10.74 16.14
N GLY A 25 17.64 9.46 16.51
CA GLY A 25 18.65 8.45 16.82
C GLY A 25 18.52 8.03 18.29
N GLY A 26 18.39 6.71 18.54
CA GLY A 26 18.76 6.11 19.83
C GLY A 26 17.63 5.44 20.60
N SER A 27 17.51 4.12 20.42
CA SER A 27 16.86 3.18 21.32
C SER A 27 17.58 3.11 22.67
N ASN A 28 16.87 2.81 23.75
CA ASN A 28 17.44 2.03 24.85
C ASN A 28 16.39 1.04 25.40
N PRO A 29 16.71 -0.25 25.50
CA PRO A 29 15.99 -1.24 26.29
C PRO A 29 16.49 -1.20 27.75
N ASP A 30 16.02 -2.14 28.57
CA ASP A 30 16.44 -2.44 29.96
C ASP A 30 15.68 -1.64 31.02
N ASP A 31 15.29 -2.17 32.17
CA ASP A 31 15.18 -3.53 32.73
C ASP A 31 14.54 -3.25 34.10
N VAL A 32 13.45 -3.94 34.45
CA VAL A 32 13.12 -4.20 35.85
C VAL A 32 12.41 -5.53 35.93
N SER A 33 13.25 -6.57 36.03
CA SER A 33 13.07 -7.68 36.96
C SER A 33 12.13 -7.33 38.12
N ASN A 34 10.99 -8.01 38.18
CA ASN A 34 10.33 -8.26 39.45
C ASN A 34 9.72 -9.66 39.40
N ALA A 35 10.52 -10.64 39.83
CA ALA A 35 10.03 -11.96 40.17
C ALA A 35 9.17 -11.85 41.42
N ASN A 36 7.85 -11.95 41.25
CA ASN A 36 6.92 -12.16 42.35
C ASN A 36 6.40 -13.60 42.24
N GLU A 37 6.85 -14.44 43.18
CA GLU A 37 6.31 -15.79 43.41
C GLU A 37 4.80 -15.71 43.66
N ILE A 38 4.03 -16.50 42.93
CA ILE A 38 2.62 -16.74 43.18
C ILE A 38 2.49 -18.24 43.43
N ALA A 39 2.10 -18.59 44.65
CA ALA A 39 1.85 -19.95 45.08
C ALA A 39 0.70 -20.57 44.25
N GLU A 40 0.94 -21.78 43.76
CA GLU A 40 0.03 -22.56 42.93
C GLU A 40 -0.98 -23.28 43.83
N GLU A 41 -2.24 -22.81 43.86
CA GLU A 41 -3.34 -23.48 44.55
C GLU A 41 -4.04 -24.45 43.58
N LEU A 42 -4.00 -25.73 43.91
CA LEU A 42 -4.53 -26.84 43.11
C LEU A 42 -6.07 -26.85 43.13
N PRO A 43 -6.78 -26.85 41.99
CA PRO A 43 -8.23 -26.94 41.99
C PRO A 43 -8.71 -28.35 42.32
N THR A 44 -9.70 -28.43 43.24
CA THR A 44 -10.33 -29.66 43.70
C THR A 44 -11.28 -30.23 42.63
N VAL A 45 -11.10 -31.50 42.26
CA VAL A 45 -11.95 -32.21 41.29
C VAL A 45 -13.31 -32.53 41.92
N THR A 46 -14.38 -31.99 41.34
CA THR A 46 -15.78 -32.42 41.60
C THR A 46 -16.28 -33.18 40.38
N THR A 47 -16.64 -34.45 40.57
CA THR A 47 -17.23 -35.34 39.57
C THR A 47 -18.76 -35.34 39.63
N ALA A 48 -19.40 -35.24 38.45
CA ALA A 48 -20.67 -35.84 37.98
C ALA A 48 -21.56 -34.85 37.18
N PRO A 49 -22.49 -35.31 36.32
CA PRO A 49 -22.54 -36.51 35.49
C PRO A 49 -22.60 -36.17 33.97
N THR A 50 -22.36 -37.20 33.15
CA THR A 50 -22.48 -37.23 31.68
C THR A 50 -23.88 -36.87 31.17
N ASP A 51 -23.96 -35.92 30.24
CA ASP A 51 -25.00 -35.86 29.21
C ASP A 51 -24.41 -35.27 27.91
N ASP A 52 -24.38 -36.12 26.89
CA ASP A 52 -24.19 -35.93 25.44
C ASP A 52 -23.55 -34.62 24.93
N ILE A 53 -22.21 -34.63 24.85
CA ILE A 53 -21.47 -33.73 23.97
C ILE A 53 -21.55 -34.30 22.56
N VAL A 54 -22.20 -33.56 21.65
CA VAL A 54 -21.95 -33.67 20.21
C VAL A 54 -20.45 -33.54 20.02
N ASN A 55 -19.80 -34.67 19.68
CA ASN A 55 -18.39 -34.74 19.38
C ASN A 55 -18.13 -33.97 18.08
N ASP A 56 -18.08 -32.64 18.18
CA ASP A 56 -17.31 -31.82 17.26
C ASP A 56 -15.86 -32.15 17.56
N SER A 57 -15.31 -33.11 16.81
CA SER A 57 -13.91 -33.49 16.90
C SER A 57 -13.10 -32.21 16.69
N ALA A 58 -12.60 -31.64 17.78
CA ALA A 58 -11.68 -30.54 17.76
C ALA A 58 -10.54 -30.94 16.82
N THR A 59 -10.50 -30.34 15.64
CA THR A 59 -9.46 -30.61 14.65
C THR A 59 -8.16 -30.09 15.25
N ASP A 60 -7.28 -31.01 15.62
CA ASP A 60 -5.97 -30.68 16.16
C ASP A 60 -5.20 -29.88 15.10
N ILE A 61 -4.48 -28.82 15.50
CA ILE A 61 -3.71 -28.00 14.53
C ILE A 61 -2.65 -28.84 13.81
N GLN A 62 -2.27 -29.98 14.40
CA GLN A 62 -1.34 -30.96 13.85
C GLN A 62 -1.92 -31.78 12.68
N ASP A 63 -3.24 -31.75 12.46
CA ASP A 63 -3.93 -32.46 11.37
C ASP A 63 -4.19 -31.56 10.14
N LEU A 64 -3.74 -30.30 10.14
CA LEU A 64 -3.80 -29.45 8.94
C LEU A 64 -2.75 -29.89 7.91
N ILE A 65 -3.16 -30.80 7.04
CA ILE A 65 -2.41 -31.16 5.83
C ILE A 65 -2.70 -30.12 4.75
N VAL A 66 -1.68 -29.33 4.41
CA VAL A 66 -1.72 -28.46 3.24
C VAL A 66 -1.68 -29.34 1.99
N ASN A 67 -2.62 -29.15 1.07
CA ASN A 67 -2.62 -29.86 -0.21
C ASN A 67 -1.31 -29.57 -0.96
N GLU A 68 -0.74 -30.58 -1.63
CA GLU A 68 0.49 -30.43 -2.43
C GLU A 68 0.35 -29.36 -3.53
N ASP A 69 -0.87 -29.10 -3.99
CA ASP A 69 -1.19 -28.04 -4.96
C ASP A 69 -1.41 -26.64 -4.34
N PHE A 70 -1.29 -26.50 -3.02
CA PHE A 70 -1.50 -25.22 -2.35
C PHE A 70 -0.31 -24.28 -2.59
N ASN A 71 -0.55 -23.22 -3.34
CA ASN A 71 0.47 -22.21 -3.64
C ASN A 71 0.40 -21.05 -2.65
N PHE A 72 1.44 -20.90 -1.82
CA PHE A 72 1.60 -19.78 -0.89
C PHE A 72 2.04 -18.46 -1.54
N THR A 73 2.24 -18.44 -2.86
CA THR A 73 2.68 -17.24 -3.60
C THR A 73 1.49 -16.31 -3.82
N ALA A 74 1.27 -15.40 -2.85
CA ALA A 74 0.23 -14.40 -2.96
C ALA A 74 0.60 -13.28 -3.96
N ILE A 75 1.89 -12.90 -4.00
CA ILE A 75 2.40 -11.76 -4.79
C ILE A 75 3.06 -12.26 -6.07
N THR A 76 2.55 -11.82 -7.22
CA THR A 76 3.12 -12.12 -8.53
C THR A 76 3.53 -10.84 -9.25
N GLU A 77 4.69 -10.84 -9.90
CA GLU A 77 5.04 -9.75 -10.84
C GLU A 77 4.20 -9.88 -12.11
N LYS A 78 3.46 -8.82 -12.44
CA LYS A 78 2.59 -8.75 -13.62
C LYS A 78 2.87 -7.48 -14.40
N ASN A 79 2.61 -7.54 -15.71
CA ASN A 79 2.59 -6.37 -16.56
C ASN A 79 1.23 -5.68 -16.43
N ILE A 80 1.23 -4.39 -16.12
CA ILE A 80 0.08 -3.52 -16.24
C ILE A 80 0.13 -2.83 -17.60
N THR A 81 -0.99 -2.78 -18.32
CA THR A 81 -1.12 -2.04 -19.58
C THR A 81 -2.39 -1.21 -19.55
N LEU A 82 -2.22 0.10 -19.69
CA LEU A 82 -3.31 1.06 -19.72
C LEU A 82 -3.34 1.74 -21.08
N ARG A 83 -4.54 1.87 -21.65
CA ARG A 83 -4.77 2.56 -22.91
C ARG A 83 -5.91 3.58 -22.75
N TYR A 84 -5.67 4.82 -23.14
CA TYR A 84 -6.64 5.91 -23.18
C TYR A 84 -6.60 6.50 -24.58
N THR A 85 -7.55 6.12 -25.40
CA THR A 85 -7.62 6.58 -26.80
C THR A 85 -7.87 8.09 -26.89
N ASP A 86 -8.69 8.63 -25.98
CA ASP A 86 -8.99 10.06 -25.88
C ASP A 86 -7.78 10.93 -25.48
N LEU A 87 -6.72 10.32 -24.94
CA LEU A 87 -5.50 11.01 -24.52
C LEU A 87 -4.34 10.85 -25.51
N GLU A 88 -4.58 10.27 -26.69
CA GLU A 88 -3.58 10.22 -27.76
C GLU A 88 -3.10 11.64 -28.13
N GLY A 89 -1.78 11.82 -28.25
CA GLY A 89 -1.17 13.12 -28.52
C GLY A 89 -1.16 14.11 -27.34
N THR A 90 -1.79 13.77 -26.22
CA THR A 90 -1.79 14.59 -25.00
C THR A 90 -0.70 14.13 -24.03
N ARG A 91 -0.06 15.07 -23.34
CA ARG A 91 0.87 14.74 -22.25
C ARG A 91 0.04 14.41 -21.00
N ALA A 92 0.26 13.22 -20.46
CA ALA A 92 -0.30 12.81 -19.17
C ALA A 92 0.71 11.96 -18.39
N TYR A 93 0.47 11.80 -17.09
CA TYR A 93 1.30 11.02 -16.19
C TYR A 93 0.42 10.06 -15.37
N VAL A 94 0.81 8.80 -15.32
CA VAL A 94 0.08 7.75 -14.62
C VAL A 94 0.73 7.49 -13.27
N SER A 95 -0.08 7.24 -12.24
CA SER A 95 0.34 6.64 -10.97
C SER A 95 -0.63 5.54 -10.55
N VAL A 96 -0.08 4.44 -10.02
CA VAL A 96 -0.85 3.27 -9.60
C VAL A 96 -0.58 2.98 -8.13
N TYR A 97 -1.64 2.80 -7.34
CA TYR A 97 -1.58 2.69 -5.89
C TYR A 97 -2.26 1.42 -5.39
N SER A 98 -1.66 0.78 -4.38
CA SER A 98 -2.24 -0.39 -3.70
C SER A 98 -3.19 -0.04 -2.56
N GLU A 99 -3.09 1.15 -1.98
CA GLU A 99 -3.92 1.61 -0.88
C GLU A 99 -4.56 2.96 -1.22
N PHE A 100 -5.84 3.06 -0.95
CA PHE A 100 -6.63 4.26 -1.19
C PHE A 100 -7.89 4.21 -0.32
N THR A 101 -8.51 5.37 -0.12
CA THR A 101 -9.80 5.49 0.59
C THR A 101 -10.84 6.06 -0.36
N GLU A 102 -11.98 5.40 -0.47
CA GLU A 102 -13.15 5.94 -1.18
C GLU A 102 -13.87 6.96 -0.30
N LEU A 103 -14.17 8.12 -0.87
CA LEU A 103 -14.95 9.16 -0.24
C LEU A 103 -16.45 8.91 -0.47
N SER A 104 -17.29 9.52 0.36
CA SER A 104 -18.75 9.47 0.16
C SER A 104 -19.24 10.08 -1.15
N THR A 105 -18.38 10.84 -1.85
CA THR A 105 -18.64 11.40 -3.19
C THR A 105 -18.36 10.42 -4.32
N GLY A 106 -17.72 9.27 -4.03
CA GLY A 106 -17.23 8.30 -5.02
C GLY A 106 -15.82 8.57 -5.55
N ASP A 107 -15.18 9.67 -5.12
CA ASP A 107 -13.77 9.94 -5.44
C ASP A 107 -12.84 9.10 -4.55
N PHE A 108 -11.62 8.85 -5.01
CA PHE A 108 -10.62 8.10 -4.26
C PHE A 108 -9.47 9.01 -3.81
N ILE A 109 -8.99 8.81 -2.58
CA ILE A 109 -7.76 9.42 -2.07
C ILE A 109 -6.69 8.34 -1.97
N PRO A 110 -5.60 8.39 -2.78
CA PRO A 110 -4.51 7.45 -2.67
C PRO A 110 -3.68 7.67 -1.40
N VAL A 111 -3.16 6.59 -0.83
CA VAL A 111 -2.05 6.67 0.13
C VAL A 111 -0.76 6.85 -0.65
N ALA A 112 -0.13 8.03 -0.56
CA ALA A 112 1.00 8.38 -1.43
C ALA A 112 2.19 7.40 -1.35
N SER A 113 2.44 6.80 -0.19
CA SER A 113 3.52 5.82 0.03
C SER A 113 3.22 4.45 -0.58
N SER A 114 1.96 4.16 -0.94
CA SER A 114 1.55 2.88 -1.52
C SER A 114 1.65 2.88 -3.05
N ARG A 115 2.38 3.82 -3.64
CA ARG A 115 2.53 3.92 -5.10
C ARG A 115 3.46 2.83 -5.58
N LEU A 116 2.95 1.96 -6.45
CA LEU A 116 3.68 0.81 -6.98
C LEU A 116 4.46 1.18 -8.24
N VAL A 117 3.81 1.86 -9.18
CA VAL A 117 4.42 2.29 -10.45
C VAL A 117 3.90 3.65 -10.86
N SER A 118 4.73 4.37 -11.63
CA SER A 118 4.35 5.65 -12.21
C SER A 118 5.18 5.95 -13.44
N GLY A 119 4.62 6.71 -14.38
CA GLY A 119 5.35 7.10 -15.58
C GLY A 119 4.50 7.92 -16.56
N PRO A 120 5.13 8.45 -17.61
CA PRO A 120 4.41 9.20 -18.63
C PRO A 120 3.49 8.28 -19.42
N LEU A 121 2.35 8.83 -19.84
CA LEU A 121 1.50 8.24 -20.87
C LEU A 121 2.09 8.63 -22.24
N ILE A 122 2.50 7.64 -23.03
CA ILE A 122 3.10 7.86 -24.36
C ILE A 122 2.08 7.42 -25.41
N ASN A 123 1.59 8.39 -26.20
CA ASN A 123 0.54 8.16 -27.21
C ASN A 123 -0.66 7.39 -26.64
N GLY A 124 -1.21 7.86 -25.51
CA GLY A 124 -2.36 7.20 -24.87
C GLY A 124 -2.04 5.89 -24.17
N GLN A 125 -0.78 5.41 -24.16
CA GLN A 125 -0.42 4.12 -23.57
C GLN A 125 0.57 4.25 -22.41
N PHE A 126 0.36 3.42 -21.38
CA PHE A 126 1.29 3.18 -20.28
C PHE A 126 1.47 1.68 -20.08
N SER A 127 2.71 1.25 -19.88
CA SER A 127 3.05 -0.13 -19.54
C SER A 127 4.16 -0.16 -18.50
N ALA A 128 4.02 -0.99 -17.49
CA ALA A 128 5.01 -1.19 -16.44
C ALA A 128 4.90 -2.60 -15.85
N VAL A 129 5.91 -3.00 -15.06
CA VAL A 129 5.87 -4.22 -14.25
C VAL A 129 5.60 -3.82 -12.80
N MET A 130 4.67 -4.52 -12.15
CA MET A 130 4.34 -4.31 -10.74
C MET A 130 4.06 -5.64 -10.05
N SER A 131 4.27 -5.67 -8.74
CA SER A 131 3.80 -6.76 -7.89
C SER A 131 2.30 -6.60 -7.65
N ALA A 132 1.51 -7.64 -7.92
CA ALA A 132 0.07 -7.63 -7.74
C ALA A 132 -0.43 -8.88 -7.02
N LEU A 133 -1.47 -8.70 -6.21
CA LEU A 133 -2.28 -9.73 -5.56
C LEU A 133 -3.58 -9.88 -6.37
N PRO A 134 -3.98 -11.10 -6.79
CA PRO A 134 -5.20 -11.29 -7.59
C PRO A 134 -6.47 -10.66 -6.99
N GLU A 135 -6.66 -10.80 -5.68
CA GLU A 135 -7.86 -10.35 -4.95
C GLU A 135 -7.83 -8.86 -4.55
N GLN A 136 -6.79 -8.11 -4.95
CA GLN A 136 -6.64 -6.71 -4.58
C GLN A 136 -7.03 -5.78 -5.73
N HIS A 137 -7.67 -4.65 -5.39
CA HIS A 137 -7.88 -3.55 -6.33
C HIS A 137 -6.75 -2.53 -6.25
N TYR A 138 -6.45 -1.93 -7.40
CA TYR A 138 -5.47 -0.85 -7.53
C TYR A 138 -6.15 0.40 -8.04
N LEU A 139 -5.84 1.54 -7.44
CA LEU A 139 -6.27 2.84 -7.94
C LEU A 139 -5.27 3.32 -8.97
N VAL A 140 -5.78 3.67 -10.14
CA VAL A 140 -5.01 4.33 -11.19
C VAL A 140 -5.43 5.78 -11.29
N GLU A 141 -4.46 6.68 -11.20
CA GLU A 141 -4.65 8.11 -11.46
C GLU A 141 -3.93 8.53 -12.74
N VAL A 142 -4.65 9.21 -13.63
CA VAL A 142 -4.10 9.81 -14.84
C VAL A 142 -4.15 11.33 -14.73
N TRP A 143 -2.97 11.91 -14.56
CA TRP A 143 -2.76 13.34 -14.37
C TRP A 143 -2.48 14.01 -15.72
N GLN A 144 -3.36 14.94 -16.10
CA GLN A 144 -3.15 15.80 -17.27
C GLN A 144 -2.43 17.09 -16.84
N TYR A 145 -1.55 17.62 -17.68
CA TYR A 145 -0.72 18.79 -17.33
C TYR A 145 -1.49 20.11 -17.11
N GLN A 146 -2.78 20.15 -17.44
CA GLN A 146 -3.61 21.36 -17.39
C GLN A 146 -4.16 21.66 -15.98
N GLY A 147 -3.67 20.99 -14.93
CA GLY A 147 -4.04 21.28 -13.54
C GLY A 147 -5.46 20.85 -13.14
N GLN A 148 -6.05 19.92 -13.87
CA GLN A 148 -7.34 19.33 -13.55
C GLN A 148 -7.20 18.18 -12.55
N THR A 149 -8.32 17.83 -11.89
CA THR A 149 -8.44 16.59 -11.10
C THR A 149 -8.05 15.39 -11.98
N PRO A 150 -7.27 14.42 -11.47
CA PRO A 150 -6.88 13.26 -12.25
C PRO A 150 -8.10 12.43 -12.63
N LEU A 151 -8.02 11.75 -13.77
CA LEU A 151 -8.96 10.68 -14.08
C LEU A 151 -8.64 9.49 -13.17
N GLN A 152 -9.65 8.96 -12.50
CA GLN A 152 -9.51 7.85 -11.54
C GLN A 152 -10.31 6.64 -12.00
N HIS A 153 -9.75 5.44 -11.82
CA HIS A 153 -10.44 4.17 -12.02
C HIS A 153 -9.75 3.06 -11.23
N LEU A 154 -10.52 2.03 -10.91
CA LEU A 154 -10.02 0.83 -10.26
C LEU A 154 -9.74 -0.26 -11.29
N ILE A 155 -8.65 -0.98 -11.08
CA ILE A 155 -8.34 -2.22 -11.79
C ILE A 155 -8.20 -3.36 -10.78
N SER A 156 -8.53 -4.57 -11.19
CA SER A 156 -8.37 -5.77 -10.37
C SER A 156 -6.96 -6.35 -10.55
N GLY A 157 -6.38 -6.90 -9.49
CA GLY A 157 -5.09 -7.58 -9.59
C GLY A 157 -5.13 -8.84 -10.44
N GLU A 158 -6.32 -9.38 -10.71
CA GLU A 158 -6.52 -10.46 -11.68
C GLU A 158 -6.29 -9.97 -13.13
N ASP A 159 -6.79 -8.79 -13.48
CA ASP A 159 -6.72 -8.16 -14.81
C ASP A 159 -6.16 -6.73 -14.74
N LEU A 160 -4.88 -6.62 -15.07
CA LEU A 160 -4.15 -5.35 -15.12
C LEU A 160 -4.19 -4.68 -16.50
N ASN A 161 -5.13 -5.08 -17.36
CA ASN A 161 -5.33 -4.44 -18.66
C ASN A 161 -6.54 -3.52 -18.58
N TYR A 162 -6.33 -2.25 -18.91
CA TYR A 162 -7.39 -1.26 -18.95
C TYR A 162 -7.43 -0.55 -20.30
N GLN A 163 -8.64 -0.36 -20.82
CA GLN A 163 -8.88 0.38 -22.06
C GLN A 163 -10.06 1.33 -21.89
N GLN A 164 -9.84 2.59 -22.26
CA GLN A 164 -10.84 3.66 -22.34
C GLN A 164 -10.86 4.30 -23.73
#